data_AF-A0A512CZ28-F1
#
_entry.id   AF-A0A512CZ28-F1
#
_cell.length_a   1.000
_cell.length_b   1.000
_cell.length_c   1.000
_cell.angle_alpha   90.00
_cell.angle_beta   90.00
_cell.angle_gamma   90.00
#
_symmetry.space_group_name_H-M   'P 1'
#
loop_
_entity.id
_entity.type
_entity.pdbx_description
1 polymer ?
#
loop_
_entity_poly.entity_id
_entity_poly.type
_entity_poly.pdbx_seq_one_letter_code
_entity_poly.pdbx_strand_id
1 'polypeptide(L)'
;MPRRPKDRTFTEILTEPTWSESEAARSGQHAPRPGTFNAAGDFFDPHGTRLEPVRDDVTPDEAQRLVDAGALVVHEACGCGGWGAGCTPTWLGDERLAQLRRGPEPRFTHRSGAPTWIDVWANDERSVVYAHGDVLWGSAIG
;
A
#
# COMPACT_ATOMS: atom_id res chain seq x y z
N MET A 1 -39.95 48.19 12.08
CA MET A 1 -40.42 46.97 11.37
C MET A 1 -39.20 46.18 10.92
N PRO A 2 -38.98 44.94 11.39
CA PRO A 2 -37.88 44.13 10.91
C PRO A 2 -38.28 43.47 9.58
N ARG A 3 -37.43 43.61 8.55
CA ARG A 3 -37.61 42.92 7.26
C ARG A 3 -37.32 41.43 7.45
N ARG A 4 -38.27 40.58 7.06
CA ARG A 4 -38.07 39.12 6.93
C ARG A 4 -36.89 38.82 5.98
N PRO A 5 -35.99 37.89 6.31
CA PRO A 5 -35.08 37.34 5.33
C PRO A 5 -35.88 36.64 4.22
N LYS A 6 -35.50 36.86 2.96
CA LYS A 6 -36.09 36.16 1.82
C LYS A 6 -35.59 34.72 1.83
N ASP A 7 -36.52 33.77 1.97
CA ASP A 7 -36.25 32.36 1.73
C ASP A 7 -35.81 32.17 0.28
N ARG A 8 -34.64 31.54 0.10
CA ARG A 8 -34.11 31.15 -1.21
C ARG A 8 -35.04 30.11 -1.84
N THR A 9 -35.30 30.25 -3.13
CA THR A 9 -36.22 29.36 -3.85
C THR A 9 -35.56 28.01 -4.14
N PHE A 10 -36.36 26.95 -4.25
CA PHE A 10 -35.91 25.58 -4.55
C PHE A 10 -35.05 25.48 -5.82
N THR A 11 -35.23 26.40 -6.77
CA THR A 11 -34.44 26.51 -7.99
C THR A 11 -33.02 27.03 -7.75
N GLU A 12 -32.78 27.84 -6.70
CA GLU A 12 -31.43 28.26 -6.31
C GLU A 12 -30.65 27.12 -5.64
N ILE A 13 -31.34 26.20 -4.96
CA ILE A 13 -30.74 25.01 -4.30
C ILE A 13 -30.25 23.99 -5.33
N LEU A 14 -30.86 23.92 -6.52
CA LEU A 14 -30.46 22.99 -7.59
C LEU A 14 -29.24 23.48 -8.40
N THR A 15 -28.84 24.74 -8.24
CA THR A 15 -27.59 25.28 -8.82
C THR A 15 -26.38 25.15 -7.90
N GLU A 16 -26.56 24.61 -6.69
CA GLU A 16 -25.42 24.20 -5.88
C GLU A 16 -24.93 22.84 -6.41
N PRO A 17 -23.67 22.75 -6.87
CA PRO A 17 -23.10 21.47 -7.26
C PRO A 17 -23.10 20.58 -6.01
N THR A 18 -24.01 19.61 -5.98
CA THR A 18 -24.18 18.66 -4.87
C THR A 18 -23.11 17.56 -4.88
N TRP A 19 -22.01 17.79 -5.57
CA TRP A 19 -20.87 16.89 -5.64
C TRP A 19 -19.62 17.66 -5.25
N SER A 20 -19.03 17.21 -4.16
CA SER A 20 -17.69 17.51 -3.68
C SER A 20 -16.62 17.12 -4.71
N GLU A 21 -16.62 17.75 -5.88
CA GLU A 21 -15.54 17.72 -6.86
C GLU A 21 -14.46 18.71 -6.45
N SER A 22 -13.74 18.36 -5.39
CA SER A 22 -12.44 18.96 -5.12
C SER A 22 -11.51 18.70 -6.31
N GLU A 23 -10.58 19.61 -6.56
CA GLU A 23 -9.57 19.50 -7.63
C GLU A 23 -8.80 18.17 -7.56
N ALA A 24 -8.66 17.61 -6.36
CA ALA A 24 -8.12 16.29 -6.06
C ALA A 24 -8.90 15.11 -6.68
N ALA A 25 -10.22 15.23 -6.82
CA ALA A 25 -11.04 14.23 -7.49
C ALA A 25 -10.80 14.21 -9.01
N ARG A 26 -10.50 15.37 -9.61
CA ARG A 26 -10.26 15.50 -11.05
C ARG A 26 -8.85 15.10 -11.47
N SER A 27 -7.85 15.26 -10.59
CA SER A 27 -6.48 14.81 -10.87
C SER A 27 -6.31 13.29 -10.80
N GLY A 28 -7.26 12.58 -10.16
CA GLY A 28 -7.13 11.14 -9.89
C GLY A 28 -5.98 10.80 -8.94
N GLN A 29 -5.40 11.80 -8.28
CA GLN A 29 -4.21 11.66 -7.46
C GLN A 29 -4.43 10.69 -6.28
N HIS A 30 -5.63 10.78 -5.69
CA HIS A 30 -6.06 9.94 -4.58
C HIS A 30 -6.91 8.73 -5.00
N ALA A 31 -7.02 8.44 -6.30
CA ALA A 31 -7.79 7.29 -6.76
C ALA A 31 -7.17 5.99 -6.20
N PRO A 32 -7.96 5.09 -5.60
CA PRO A 32 -7.46 3.79 -5.15
C PRO A 32 -6.76 3.02 -6.28
N ARG A 33 -5.62 2.41 -5.96
CA ARG A 33 -4.83 1.60 -6.90
C ARG A 33 -4.57 0.22 -6.30
N PRO A 34 -5.45 -0.77 -6.52
CA PRO A 34 -5.29 -2.10 -5.95
C PRO A 34 -3.89 -2.68 -6.20
N GLY A 35 -3.24 -3.11 -5.11
CA GLY A 35 -1.94 -3.73 -5.09
C GLY A 35 -0.75 -2.79 -5.31
N THR A 36 -0.94 -1.47 -5.35
CA THR A 36 0.17 -0.53 -5.58
C THR A 36 -0.10 0.83 -4.94
N PHE A 37 0.81 1.78 -5.15
CA PHE A 37 0.67 3.16 -4.72
C PHE A 37 -0.18 3.97 -5.71
N ASN A 38 -0.98 4.89 -5.20
CA ASN A 38 -1.60 5.94 -6.04
C ASN A 38 -0.61 7.08 -6.33
N ALA A 39 -1.05 8.19 -6.93
CA ALA A 39 -0.15 9.34 -7.17
C ALA A 39 -0.06 10.30 -5.96
N ALA A 40 -0.71 9.97 -4.84
CA ALA A 40 -0.61 10.69 -3.58
C ALA A 40 0.37 10.07 -2.56
N GLY A 41 0.80 8.82 -2.77
CA GLY A 41 1.65 8.10 -1.81
C GLY A 41 0.90 7.03 -1.00
N ASP A 42 -0.39 6.86 -1.23
CA ASP A 42 -1.18 5.88 -0.49
C ASP A 42 -0.96 4.49 -1.09
N PHE A 43 -0.59 3.54 -0.24
CA PHE A 43 -0.44 2.14 -0.62
C PHE A 43 -1.76 1.39 -0.43
N PHE A 44 -2.08 0.49 -1.36
CA PHE A 44 -3.29 -0.33 -1.27
C PHE A 44 -2.98 -1.81 -1.44
N ASP A 45 -3.72 -2.64 -0.72
CA ASP A 45 -3.69 -4.09 -0.87
C ASP A 45 -4.29 -4.53 -2.23
N PRO A 46 -4.17 -5.81 -2.62
CA PRO A 46 -4.71 -6.31 -3.90
C PRO A 46 -6.23 -6.14 -4.07
N HIS A 47 -6.97 -5.87 -3.00
CA HIS A 47 -8.41 -5.62 -3.04
C HIS A 47 -8.75 -4.13 -3.13
N GLY A 48 -7.75 -3.25 -3.08
CA GLY A 48 -7.94 -1.80 -3.13
C GLY A 48 -8.20 -1.17 -1.76
N THR A 49 -7.95 -1.89 -0.66
CA THR A 49 -8.05 -1.34 0.69
C THR A 49 -6.75 -0.63 1.03
N ARG A 50 -6.84 0.61 1.50
CA ARG A 50 -5.67 1.41 1.88
C ARG A 50 -4.93 0.74 3.05
N LEU A 51 -3.62 0.75 2.97
CA LEU A 51 -2.70 0.30 4.01
C LEU A 51 -2.02 1.51 4.65
N GLU A 52 -1.72 1.40 5.93
CA GLU A 52 -0.96 2.38 6.69
C GLU A 52 0.40 1.79 7.09
N PRO A 53 1.47 2.59 7.07
CA PRO A 53 2.78 2.14 7.53
C PRO A 53 2.70 1.94 9.05
N VAL A 54 3.12 0.76 9.50
CA VAL A 54 3.11 0.39 10.93
C VAL A 54 4.53 0.47 11.49
N ARG A 55 5.50 -0.10 10.76
CA ARG A 55 6.90 -0.16 11.17
C ARG A 55 7.83 -0.19 9.96
N ASP A 56 8.92 0.56 10.08
CA ASP A 56 10.02 0.57 9.11
C ASP A 56 11.19 -0.29 9.63
N ASP A 57 12.09 -0.68 8.73
CA ASP A 57 13.36 -1.37 9.02
C ASP A 57 13.22 -2.61 9.93
N VAL A 58 12.25 -3.46 9.61
CA VAL A 58 11.97 -4.70 10.34
C VAL A 58 13.04 -5.76 10.06
N THR A 59 13.44 -6.47 11.11
CA THR A 59 14.45 -7.53 11.01
C THR A 59 13.95 -8.77 10.25
N PRO A 60 14.82 -9.56 9.62
CA PRO A 60 14.41 -10.79 8.94
C PRO A 60 13.64 -11.79 9.82
N ASP A 61 14.10 -12.03 11.06
CA ASP A 61 13.39 -12.90 12.02
C ASP A 61 11.97 -12.41 12.29
N GLU A 62 11.81 -11.09 12.47
CA GLU A 62 10.51 -10.51 12.73
C GLU A 62 9.58 -10.57 11.51
N ALA A 63 10.13 -10.32 10.32
CA ALA A 63 9.42 -10.51 9.06
C ALA A 63 8.92 -11.96 8.92
N GLN A 64 9.75 -12.94 9.26
CA GLN A 64 9.37 -14.35 9.26
C GLN A 64 8.23 -14.63 10.26
N ARG A 65 8.34 -14.13 11.50
CA ARG A 65 7.28 -14.29 12.50
C ARG A 65 5.94 -13.71 12.06
N LEU A 66 5.94 -12.58 11.35
CA LEU A 66 4.71 -11.98 10.81
C LEU A 66 4.09 -12.84 9.70
N VAL A 67 4.92 -13.39 8.80
CA VAL A 67 4.45 -14.30 7.75
C VAL A 67 3.89 -15.59 8.33
N ASP A 68 4.55 -16.16 9.34
CA ASP A 68 4.09 -17.33 10.10
C ASP A 68 2.73 -17.06 10.77
N ALA A 69 2.52 -15.83 11.27
CA ALA A 69 1.26 -15.38 11.85
C ALA A 69 0.16 -15.07 10.81
N GLY A 70 0.48 -15.10 9.52
CA GLY A 70 -0.48 -14.97 8.44
C GLY A 70 -0.37 -13.72 7.59
N ALA A 71 0.64 -12.87 7.79
CA ALA A 71 0.83 -11.67 6.97
C ALA A 71 0.96 -12.01 5.48
N LEU A 72 0.47 -11.10 4.64
CA LEU A 72 0.75 -11.14 3.20
C LEU A 72 2.18 -10.65 2.95
N VAL A 73 2.73 -11.00 1.80
CA VAL A 73 4.07 -10.56 1.38
C VAL A 73 3.98 -9.91 0.03
N VAL A 74 4.65 -8.77 -0.08
CA VAL A 74 4.82 -8.02 -1.32
C VAL A 74 6.31 -7.71 -1.49
N HIS A 75 6.80 -7.76 -2.72
CA HIS A 75 8.21 -7.58 -3.04
C HIS A 75 8.42 -6.61 -4.19
N GLU A 76 9.42 -5.75 -4.07
CA GLU A 76 9.95 -4.96 -5.18
C GLU A 76 11.48 -5.04 -5.20
N ALA A 77 12.06 -5.32 -6.37
CA ALA A 77 13.49 -5.56 -6.50
C ALA A 77 14.33 -4.28 -6.69
N CYS A 78 13.71 -3.13 -6.94
CA CYS A 78 14.42 -1.89 -7.25
C CYS A 78 15.00 -1.22 -6.00
N GLY A 79 14.42 -1.46 -4.83
CA GLY A 79 14.80 -0.77 -3.60
C GLY A 79 14.36 0.70 -3.58
N CYS A 80 13.27 1.03 -4.29
CA CYS A 80 12.73 2.39 -4.37
C CYS A 80 11.46 2.61 -3.55
N GLY A 81 11.00 1.60 -2.81
CA GLY A 81 9.77 1.68 -2.03
C GLY A 81 8.49 1.55 -2.85
N GLY A 82 8.58 1.19 -4.14
CA GLY A 82 7.43 1.11 -5.05
C GLY A 82 6.88 2.46 -5.54
N TRP A 83 7.49 3.59 -5.13
CA TRP A 83 7.13 4.93 -5.57
C TRP A 83 7.95 5.41 -6.79
N GLY A 84 9.15 4.86 -6.96
CA GLY A 84 10.06 5.22 -8.04
C GLY A 84 9.56 4.76 -9.42
N ALA A 85 9.83 5.57 -10.45
CA ALA A 85 9.42 5.44 -11.86
C ALA A 85 9.13 4.00 -12.34
N GLY A 86 7.88 3.55 -12.19
CA GLY A 86 7.35 2.33 -12.79
C GLY A 86 7.68 1.01 -12.08
N CYS A 87 8.28 1.04 -10.89
CA CYS A 87 8.54 -0.17 -10.12
C CYS A 87 7.24 -0.68 -9.52
N THR A 88 6.72 -1.79 -10.05
CA THR A 88 5.46 -2.36 -9.60
C THR A 88 5.72 -3.43 -8.54
N PRO A 89 5.18 -3.29 -7.31
CA PRO A 89 5.26 -4.34 -6.30
C PRO A 89 4.61 -5.63 -6.78
N THR A 90 5.23 -6.77 -6.47
CA THR A 90 4.72 -8.09 -6.78
C THR A 90 4.18 -8.74 -5.51
N TRP A 91 2.88 -9.03 -5.50
CA TRP A 91 2.23 -9.72 -4.40
C TRP A 91 2.41 -11.23 -4.52
N LEU A 92 2.79 -11.89 -3.43
CA LEU A 92 2.91 -13.33 -3.39
C LEU A 92 1.52 -13.97 -3.25
N GLY A 93 1.23 -14.95 -4.11
CA GLY A 93 0.04 -15.78 -4.00
C GLY A 93 0.14 -16.81 -2.88
N ASP A 94 -1.00 -17.41 -2.53
CA ASP A 94 -1.16 -18.32 -1.38
C ASP A 94 -0.16 -19.48 -1.35
N GLU A 95 0.16 -20.07 -2.51
CA GLU A 95 1.13 -21.17 -2.58
C GLU A 95 2.53 -20.72 -2.14
N ARG A 96 2.99 -19.55 -2.61
CA ARG A 96 4.29 -18.99 -2.24
C ARG A 96 4.30 -18.56 -0.77
N LEU A 97 3.21 -17.97 -0.28
CA LEU A 97 3.07 -17.64 1.15
C LEU A 97 3.13 -18.90 2.02
N ALA A 98 2.48 -19.99 1.62
CA ALA A 98 2.53 -21.26 2.34
C ALA A 98 3.94 -21.86 2.36
N GLN A 99 4.73 -21.68 1.29
CA GLN A 99 6.14 -22.06 1.27
C GLN A 99 6.97 -21.22 2.24
N LEU A 100 6.75 -19.89 2.28
CA LEU A 100 7.46 -19.00 3.19
C LEU A 100 7.22 -19.32 4.67
N ARG A 101 5.96 -19.63 5.05
CA ARG A 101 5.59 -20.02 6.43
C ARG A 101 6.28 -21.29 6.94
N ARG A 102 6.86 -22.08 6.04
CA ARG A 102 7.60 -23.32 6.36
C ARG A 102 9.07 -23.21 6.00
N GLY A 103 9.48 -22.05 5.51
CA GLY A 103 10.80 -21.79 4.96
C GLY A 103 11.74 -21.13 5.97
N PRO A 104 12.98 -20.87 5.55
CA PRO A 104 13.90 -20.05 6.31
C PRO A 104 13.49 -18.57 6.27
N GLU A 105 13.97 -17.81 7.24
CA GLU A 105 13.88 -16.34 7.27
C GLU A 105 14.50 -15.69 6.00
N PRO A 106 14.05 -14.48 5.63
CA PRO A 106 14.63 -13.76 4.51
C PRO A 106 16.09 -13.39 4.78
N ARG A 107 16.84 -13.09 3.72
CA ARG A 107 18.24 -12.66 3.79
C ARG A 107 18.49 -11.52 2.83
N PHE A 108 19.24 -10.53 3.28
CA PHE A 108 19.70 -9.45 2.40
C PHE A 108 20.97 -9.89 1.67
N THR A 109 20.95 -9.82 0.35
CA THR A 109 22.07 -10.27 -0.48
C THR A 109 22.94 -9.13 -1.00
N HIS A 110 22.40 -7.90 -1.09
CA HIS A 110 23.10 -6.69 -1.53
C HIS A 110 23.89 -6.85 -2.84
N ARG A 111 23.41 -7.70 -3.75
CA ARG A 111 24.09 -8.06 -5.00
C ARG A 111 24.01 -6.97 -6.08
N SER A 112 22.91 -6.23 -6.14
CA SER A 112 22.66 -5.18 -7.13
C SER A 112 23.09 -3.79 -6.65
N GLY A 113 23.36 -3.64 -5.35
CA GLY A 113 23.63 -2.33 -4.73
C GLY A 113 22.37 -1.48 -4.51
N ALA A 114 21.18 -2.03 -4.76
CA ALA A 114 19.92 -1.39 -4.43
C ALA A 114 19.78 -1.24 -2.90
N PRO A 115 19.19 -0.13 -2.41
CA PRO A 115 18.78 -0.04 -1.02
C PRO A 115 17.85 -1.23 -0.70
N THR A 116 18.14 -1.92 0.41
CA THR A 116 17.49 -3.20 0.76
C THR A 116 17.02 -3.13 2.21
N TRP A 117 15.71 -3.26 2.42
CA TRP A 117 15.08 -3.23 3.74
C TRP A 117 13.75 -4.00 3.72
N ILE A 118 13.14 -4.15 4.88
CA ILE A 118 11.79 -4.69 5.03
C ILE A 118 10.99 -3.71 5.87
N ASP A 119 9.76 -3.43 5.47
CA ASP A 119 8.81 -2.67 6.28
C ASP A 119 7.50 -3.46 6.47
N VAL A 120 6.63 -2.93 7.33
CA VAL A 120 5.34 -3.54 7.66
C VAL A 120 4.25 -2.50 7.53
N TRP A 121 3.25 -2.88 6.74
CA TRP A 121 2.03 -2.13 6.53
C TRP A 121 0.84 -2.91 7.06
N ALA A 122 -0.25 -2.23 7.40
CA ALA A 122 -1.47 -2.90 7.83
C ALA A 122 -2.72 -2.10 7.51
N ASN A 123 -3.84 -2.79 7.55
CA ASN A 123 -5.17 -2.22 7.74
C ASN A 123 -5.89 -3.03 8.84
N ASP A 124 -7.17 -2.76 9.05
CA ASP A 124 -7.96 -3.44 10.09
C ASP A 124 -8.09 -4.97 9.89
N GLU A 125 -7.86 -5.47 8.67
CA GLU A 125 -8.04 -6.88 8.31
C GLU A 125 -6.74 -7.68 8.28
N ARG A 126 -5.63 -7.05 7.88
CA ARG A 126 -4.39 -7.78 7.55
C ARG A 126 -3.13 -6.96 7.77
N SER A 127 -2.05 -7.68 8.03
CA SER A 127 -0.68 -7.16 7.97
C SER A 127 0.00 -7.58 6.67
N VAL A 128 0.90 -6.75 6.18
CA VAL A 128 1.66 -6.92 4.97
C VAL A 128 3.14 -6.69 5.29
N VAL A 129 3.98 -7.65 4.94
CA VAL A 129 5.44 -7.52 4.96
C VAL A 129 5.88 -7.10 3.56
N TYR A 130 6.51 -5.94 3.44
CA TYR A 130 7.06 -5.46 2.17
C TYR A 130 8.57 -5.66 2.16
N ALA A 131 9.05 -6.50 1.25
CA ALA A 131 10.47 -6.71 1.01
C ALA A 131 10.96 -5.79 -0.13
N HIS A 132 12.03 -5.03 0.12
CA HIS A 132 12.60 -4.07 -0.83
C HIS A 132 14.01 -4.47 -1.25
N GLY A 133 14.31 -4.33 -2.53
CA GLY A 133 15.64 -4.56 -3.08
C GLY A 133 16.04 -6.04 -3.09
N ASP A 134 17.28 -6.30 -2.66
CA ASP A 134 17.97 -7.58 -2.81
C ASP A 134 17.63 -8.58 -1.68
N VAL A 135 16.35 -8.86 -1.48
CA VAL A 135 15.87 -9.84 -0.51
C VAL A 135 15.78 -11.22 -1.16
N LEU A 136 16.40 -12.22 -0.53
CA LEU A 136 16.22 -13.63 -0.85
C LEU A 136 15.35 -14.26 0.24
N TRP A 137 14.25 -14.91 -0.13
CA TRP A 137 13.34 -15.53 0.84
C TRP A 137 12.82 -16.87 0.33
N GLY A 138 13.45 -17.94 0.82
CA GLY A 138 13.22 -19.29 0.32
C GLY A 138 13.38 -19.36 -1.20
N SER A 139 12.46 -20.06 -1.86
CA SER A 139 12.32 -20.09 -3.33
C SER A 139 11.29 -19.08 -3.86
N ALA A 140 10.63 -18.33 -2.98
CA ALA A 140 9.52 -17.46 -3.36
C ALA A 140 9.98 -16.09 -3.87
N ILE A 141 11.13 -15.62 -3.37
CA ILE A 141 11.76 -14.34 -3.70
C ILE A 141 13.26 -14.59 -3.91
N GLY A 142 13.82 -14.17 -5.04
CA GLY A 142 15.26 -14.34 -5.34
C GLY A 142 15.70 -13.82 -6.69
#